data_AF-A0A7C3IRT0-F1
#
_entry.id   AF-A0A7C3IRT0-F1
#
_cell.length_a   1.000
_cell.length_b   1.000
_cell.length_c   1.000
_cell.angle_alpha   90.00
_cell.angle_beta   90.00
_cell.angle_gamma   90.00
#
_symmetry.space_group_name_H-M   'P 1'
#
loop_
_entity.id
_entity.type
_entity.pdbx_description
1 polymer ?
#
loop_
_entity_poly.entity_id
_entity_poly.type
_entity_poly.pdbx_seq_one_letter_code
_entity_poly.pdbx_strand_id
1 'polypeptide(L)'
;MDWNLDPTERMLRDTFRTYFQQQLEPLVPAMERGEELPYPFMRRMHQELGLDSFIGTGGSSKSGDRSQRDLATDGRLSRYARTTFSVEMARVSPSFALSYGASV
;
A
#
# COMPACT_ATOMS: atom_id res chain seq x y z
N MET A 1 15.61 -8.24 10.29
CA MET A 1 15.88 -6.90 10.84
C MET A 1 14.77 -6.60 11.82
N ASP A 2 15.01 -6.84 13.11
CA ASP A 2 14.08 -6.45 14.16
C ASP A 2 14.38 -5.00 14.54
N TRP A 3 13.83 -4.09 13.75
CA TRP A 3 13.75 -2.69 14.10
C TRP A 3 12.81 -2.54 15.29
N ASN A 4 13.17 -1.73 16.28
CA ASN A 4 12.29 -1.40 17.40
C ASN A 4 11.15 -0.49 16.88
N LEU A 5 10.19 -1.11 16.21
CA LEU A 5 9.05 -0.43 15.59
C LEU A 5 8.08 0.02 16.65
N ASP A 6 7.60 1.26 16.51
CA ASP A 6 6.45 1.74 17.26
C ASP A 6 5.24 0.82 17.02
N PRO A 7 4.31 0.66 17.98
CA PRO A 7 3.10 -0.14 17.77
C PRO A 7 2.32 0.25 16.50
N THR A 8 2.32 1.53 16.14
CA THR A 8 1.65 2.03 14.93
C THR A 8 2.37 1.57 13.65
N GLU A 9 3.69 1.66 13.63
CA GLU A 9 4.54 1.19 12.53
C GLU A 9 4.43 -0.34 12.34
N ARG A 10 4.32 -1.08 13.45
CA ARG A 10 4.10 -2.52 13.44
C ARG A 10 2.72 -2.86 12.87
N MET A 11 1.69 -2.16 13.33
CA MET A 11 0.32 -2.34 12.84
C MET A 11 0.27 -2.11 11.32
N LEU A 12 0.81 -0.99 10.82
CA LEU A 12 0.82 -0.69 9.38
C LEU A 12 1.52 -1.79 8.56
N ARG A 13 2.69 -2.25 9.03
CA ARG A 13 3.42 -3.34 8.36
C ARG A 13 2.57 -4.60 8.28
N ASP A 14 1.98 -5.00 9.40
CA ASP A 14 1.21 -6.24 9.48
C ASP A 14 -0.09 -6.15 8.66
N THR A 15 -0.71 -4.97 8.61
CA THR A 15 -1.84 -4.67 7.71
C THR A 15 -1.46 -4.83 6.24
N PHE A 16 -0.39 -4.16 5.78
CA PHE A 16 0.03 -4.25 4.38
C PHE A 16 0.45 -5.67 4.01
N ARG A 17 1.21 -6.34 4.87
CA ARG A 17 1.60 -7.74 4.66
C ARG A 17 0.40 -8.65 4.46
N THR A 18 -0.55 -8.59 5.40
CA THR A 18 -1.74 -9.44 5.37
C THR A 18 -2.58 -9.14 4.13
N TYR A 19 -2.74 -7.86 3.80
CA TYR A 19 -3.46 -7.44 2.60
C TYR A 19 -2.84 -8.00 1.32
N PHE A 20 -1.53 -7.84 1.11
CA PHE A 20 -0.88 -8.33 -0.11
C PHE A 20 -0.88 -9.86 -0.21
N GLN A 21 -0.70 -10.57 0.89
CA GLN A 21 -0.81 -12.04 0.91
C GLN A 21 -2.22 -12.52 0.55
N GLN A 22 -3.25 -11.85 1.05
CA GLN A 22 -4.63 -12.28 0.81
C GLN A 22 -5.18 -11.83 -0.53
N GLN A 23 -4.78 -10.65 -1.00
CA GLN A 23 -5.44 -9.97 -2.11
C GLN A 23 -4.58 -9.94 -3.38
N LEU A 24 -3.26 -9.77 -3.26
CA LEU A 24 -2.37 -9.71 -4.42
C LEU A 24 -1.83 -11.09 -4.80
N GLU A 25 -1.32 -11.86 -3.83
CA GLU A 25 -0.66 -13.15 -4.06
C GLU A 25 -1.47 -14.12 -4.94
N PRO A 26 -2.80 -14.28 -4.77
CA PRO A 26 -3.58 -15.17 -5.63
C PRO A 26 -3.66 -14.73 -7.10
N LEU A 27 -3.50 -13.43 -7.37
CA LEU A 27 -3.63 -12.84 -8.70
C LEU A 27 -2.30 -12.81 -9.47
N VAL A 28 -1.16 -12.88 -8.76
CA VAL A 28 0.18 -12.78 -9.34
C VAL A 28 0.38 -13.73 -10.52
N PRO A 29 0.04 -15.04 -10.45
CA PRO A 29 0.28 -15.94 -11.56
C PRO A 29 -0.47 -15.55 -12.84
N ALA A 30 -1.71 -15.06 -12.72
CA ALA A 30 -2.50 -14.63 -13.88
C ALA A 30 -1.96 -13.32 -14.46
N MET A 31 -1.52 -12.39 -13.61
CA MET A 31 -0.88 -11.15 -14.05
C MET A 31 0.45 -11.40 -14.76
N GLU A 32 1.28 -12.32 -14.26
CA GLU A 32 2.56 -12.67 -14.89
C GLU A 32 2.39 -13.37 -16.25
N ARG A 33 1.28 -14.11 -16.43
CA ARG A 33 0.91 -14.68 -17.74
C ARG A 33 0.25 -13.65 -18.68
N GLY A 34 -0.07 -12.45 -18.21
CA GLY A 34 -0.78 -11.43 -18.96
C GLY A 34 -2.27 -11.71 -19.17
N GLU A 35 -2.85 -12.64 -18.39
CA GLU A 35 -4.27 -12.97 -18.42
C GLU A 35 -5.12 -11.93 -17.67
N GLU A 36 -4.53 -11.32 -16.64
CA GLU A 36 -5.13 -10.23 -15.87
C GLU A 36 -4.26 -8.97 -15.89
N LEU A 37 -4.92 -7.81 -15.99
CA LEU A 37 -4.24 -6.53 -15.91
C LEU A 37 -4.01 -6.13 -14.44
N PRO A 38 -2.87 -5.52 -14.10
CA PRO A 38 -2.61 -4.99 -12.76
C PRO A 38 -3.57 -3.87 -12.32
N TYR A 39 -4.02 -3.06 -13.28
CA TYR A 39 -4.67 -1.77 -13.03
C TYR A 39 -6.03 -1.85 -12.28
N PRO A 40 -6.94 -2.80 -12.59
CA PRO A 40 -8.16 -3.02 -11.80
C PRO A 40 -7.87 -3.28 -10.32
N PHE A 41 -6.87 -4.12 -10.02
CA PHE A 41 -6.47 -4.40 -8.65
C PHE A 41 -5.90 -3.14 -7.97
N MET A 42 -5.06 -2.37 -8.67
CA MET A 42 -4.47 -1.14 -8.12
C MET A 42 -5.51 -0.12 -7.72
N ARG A 43 -6.54 0.08 -8.56
CA ARG A 43 -7.65 0.98 -8.26
C ARG A 43 -8.42 0.54 -7.01
N ARG A 44 -8.73 -0.76 -6.91
CA ARG A 44 -9.39 -1.34 -5.74
C ARG A 44 -8.55 -1.15 -4.48
N MET A 45 -7.24 -1.41 -4.59
CA MET A 45 -6.29 -1.26 -3.50
C MET A 45 -6.22 0.18 -2.96
N HIS A 46 -6.23 1.19 -3.83
CA HIS A 46 -6.27 2.60 -3.40
C HIS A 46 -7.53 2.94 -2.60
N GLN A 47 -8.68 2.41 -3.01
CA GLN A 47 -9.95 2.61 -2.33
C GLN A 47 -10.01 1.89 -0.98
N GLU A 48 -9.61 0.61 -0.94
CA GLU A 48 -9.69 -0.23 0.27
C GLU A 48 -8.72 0.21 1.37
N LEU A 49 -7.52 0.65 0.99
CA LEU A 49 -6.50 1.12 1.94
C LEU A 49 -6.56 2.63 2.19
N GLY A 50 -7.48 3.35 1.52
CA GLY A 50 -7.59 4.80 1.62
C GLY A 50 -6.33 5.55 1.17
N LEU A 51 -5.54 4.96 0.28
CA LEU A 51 -4.22 5.47 -0.13
C LEU A 51 -4.29 6.77 -0.94
N ASP A 52 -5.46 7.13 -1.46
CA ASP A 52 -5.69 8.43 -2.11
C ASP A 52 -5.34 9.60 -1.17
N SER A 53 -5.53 9.41 0.14
CA SER A 53 -5.13 10.37 1.17
C SER A 53 -3.63 10.32 1.52
N PHE A 54 -2.95 9.20 1.28
CA PHE A 54 -1.54 8.95 1.61
C PHE A 54 -0.57 9.30 0.48
N ILE A 55 -0.97 9.07 -0.78
CA ILE A 55 -0.08 9.13 -1.94
C ILE A 55 -0.14 10.51 -2.61
N GLY A 56 -1.21 11.27 -2.39
CA GLY A 56 -1.22 12.71 -2.63
C GLY A 56 -1.01 13.08 -4.10
N THR A 57 -1.86 12.58 -5.00
CA THR A 57 -2.27 13.36 -6.17
C THR A 57 -3.48 14.18 -5.73
N GLY A 58 -3.30 15.49 -5.54
CA GLY A 58 -4.26 16.40 -4.90
C GLY A 58 -5.70 16.26 -5.41
N GLY A 59 -6.52 15.52 -4.66
CA GLY A 59 -7.94 15.37 -4.87
C GLY A 59 -8.62 15.27 -3.52
N SER A 60 -9.34 16.31 -3.13
CA SER A 60 -9.99 16.50 -1.84
C SER A 60 -11.07 15.44 -1.56
N SER A 61 -10.71 14.35 -0.88
CA SER A 61 -11.69 13.41 -0.32
C SER A 61 -12.08 13.83 1.08
N LYS A 62 -13.19 14.58 1.19
CA LYS A 62 -13.87 14.90 2.46
C LYS A 62 -14.51 13.63 3.03
N SER A 63 -13.76 12.85 3.80
CA SER A 63 -14.23 12.00 4.92
C SER A 63 -13.05 11.19 5.46
N GLY A 64 -12.25 11.81 6.34
CA GLY A 64 -11.11 11.16 6.99
C GLY A 64 -11.36 10.97 8.48
N ASP A 65 -11.38 9.71 8.90
CA ASP A 65 -11.34 9.25 10.30
C ASP A 65 -10.21 9.95 11.08
N ARG A 66 -10.37 10.14 12.40
CA ARG A 66 -9.42 10.92 13.23
C ARG A 66 -7.98 10.40 13.12
N SER A 67 -7.82 9.08 13.07
CA SER A 67 -6.53 8.40 12.91
C SER A 67 -5.79 8.78 11.61
N GLN A 68 -6.52 9.05 10.53
CA GLN A 68 -5.96 9.42 9.22
C GLN A 68 -5.37 10.84 9.23
N ARG A 69 -5.93 11.73 10.05
CA ARG A 69 -5.44 13.10 10.22
C ARG A 69 -4.10 13.11 10.95
N ASP A 70 -3.96 12.27 11.97
CA ASP A 70 -2.73 12.17 12.77
C ASP A 70 -1.54 11.66 11.92
N LEU A 71 -1.79 10.68 11.03
CA LEU A 71 -0.81 10.17 10.06
C LEU A 71 -0.28 11.22 9.07
N ALA A 72 -1.12 12.18 8.66
CA ALA A 72 -0.72 13.27 7.77
C ALA A 72 0.12 14.34 8.50
N THR A 73 -0.07 14.50 9.81
CA THR A 73 0.74 15.41 10.66
C THR A 73 2.10 14.82 11.05
N ASP A 74 2.25 13.50 11.03
CA ASP A 74 3.52 12.82 11.33
C ASP A 74 4.29 12.46 10.04
N GLY A 75 5.23 13.33 9.67
CA GLY A 75 6.12 13.16 8.52
C GLY A 75 7.01 11.89 8.57
N ARG A 76 7.28 11.37 9.77
CA ARG A 76 8.07 10.13 9.92
C ARG A 76 7.21 8.92 9.62
N LEU A 77 6.01 8.87 10.20
CA LEU A 77 5.08 7.76 10.04
C LEU A 77 4.59 7.65 8.59
N SER A 78 4.30 8.77 7.93
CA SER A 78 3.95 8.80 6.50
C SER A 78 5.09 8.29 5.60
N ARG A 79 6.34 8.67 5.88
CA ARG A 79 7.51 8.12 5.17
C ARG A 79 7.66 6.62 5.39
N TYR A 80 7.54 6.17 6.65
CA TYR A 80 7.59 4.75 6.99
C TYR A 80 6.48 3.97 6.30
N ALA A 81 5.25 4.49 6.28
CA ALA A 81 4.11 3.86 5.63
C ALA A 81 4.37 3.67 4.13
N ARG A 82 4.83 4.71 3.42
CA ARG A 82 5.19 4.64 1.99
C ARG A 82 6.27 3.58 1.72
N THR A 83 7.37 3.60 2.48
CA THR A 83 8.46 2.63 2.30
C THR A 83 7.99 1.21 2.60
N THR A 84 7.29 1.01 3.71
CA THR A 84 6.81 -0.30 4.13
C THR A 84 5.78 -0.86 3.15
N PHE A 85 4.89 -0.02 2.64
CA PHE A 85 3.93 -0.39 1.60
C PHE A 85 4.63 -0.95 0.36
N SER A 86 5.63 -0.24 -0.18
CA SER A 86 6.40 -0.71 -1.34
C SER A 86 7.17 -2.00 -1.04
N VAL A 87 7.77 -2.12 0.15
CA VAL A 87 8.52 -3.32 0.55
C VAL A 87 7.61 -4.54 0.66
N GLU A 88 6.47 -4.43 1.35
CA GLU A 88 5.57 -5.57 1.53
C GLU A 88 4.89 -5.97 0.22
N MET A 89 4.61 -5.02 -0.67
CA MET A 89 4.16 -5.31 -2.05
C MET A 89 5.22 -6.09 -2.84
N ALA A 90 6.47 -5.64 -2.80
CA ALA A 90 7.58 -6.28 -3.53
C ALA A 90 7.92 -7.69 -3.00
N ARG A 91 7.59 -8.01 -1.75
CA ARG A 91 7.73 -9.37 -1.19
C ARG A 91 6.80 -10.37 -1.87
N VAL A 92 5.63 -9.92 -2.35
CA VAL A 92 4.64 -10.78 -3.01
C VAL A 92 4.87 -10.83 -4.51
N SER A 93 5.07 -9.68 -5.16
CA SER A 93 5.45 -9.63 -6.57
C SER A 93 6.31 -8.41 -6.88
N PRO A 94 7.63 -8.59 -7.13
CA PRO A 94 8.50 -7.53 -7.58
C PRO A 94 8.06 -6.91 -8.93
N SER A 95 7.57 -7.73 -9.86
CA SER A 95 7.10 -7.29 -11.17
C SER A 95 5.88 -6.38 -11.07
N PHE A 96 4.92 -6.75 -10.21
CA PHE A 96 3.78 -5.89 -9.91
C PHE A 96 4.23 -4.59 -9.22
N ALA A 97 5.14 -4.67 -8.25
CA ALA A 97 5.64 -3.50 -7.53
C ALA A 97 6.32 -2.46 -8.45
N LEU A 98 7.10 -2.92 -9.44
CA LEU A 98 7.70 -2.06 -10.46
C LEU A 98 6.64 -1.40 -11.34
N SER A 99 5.66 -2.19 -11.80
CA SER A 99 4.55 -1.69 -12.61
C SER A 99 3.73 -0.66 -11.85
N TYR A 100 3.52 -0.89 -10.55
CA TYR A 100 2.87 0.06 -9.66
C TYR A 100 3.65 1.36 -9.54
N GLY A 101 4.95 1.29 -9.25
CA GLY A 101 5.81 2.47 -9.13
C GLY A 101 5.91 3.32 -10.39
N ALA A 102 5.73 2.73 -11.57
CA ALA A 102 5.69 3.46 -12.85
C ALA A 102 4.36 4.19 -13.11
N SER A 103 3.30 3.87 -12.36
CA SER A 103 1.94 4.36 -12.61
C SER A 103 1.45 5.44 -11.65
N VAL A 104 2.10 5.57 -10.49
CA VAL A 104 1.79 6.55 -9.43
C VAL A 104 2.74 7.74 -9.51
#